data_AF-A0A930F509-F1
#
_entry.id   AF-A0A930F509-F1
#
_cell.length_a   1.000
_cell.length_b   1.000
_cell.length_c   1.000
_cell.angle_alpha   90.00
_cell.angle_beta   90.00
_cell.angle_gamma   90.00
#
_symmetry.space_group_name_H-M   'P 1'
#
loop_
_entity.id
_entity.type
_entity.pdbx_description
1 polymer ?
#
loop_
_entity_poly.entity_id
_entity_poly.type
_entity_poly.pdbx_seq_one_letter_code
_entity_poly.pdbx_strand_id
1 'polypeptide(L)'
;MKEKKNKELAIRLLREKLSNEMLWTYEEISNLTHLSKSSLIRIMKAILEKKDTVSILLHGNAGKKSHKAASDQEINFIRNLKLQYPVITIAQFRDIFIEDFYMNP
;
A
#
# COMPACT_ATOMS: atom_id res chain seq x y z
N MET A 1 16.75 14.77 7.61
CA MET A 1 15.34 14.99 7.21
C MET A 1 15.13 14.26 5.89
N LYS A 2 14.22 13.27 5.80
CA LYS A 2 13.97 12.58 4.51
C LYS A 2 13.14 13.50 3.63
N GLU A 3 13.68 13.90 2.49
CA GLU A 3 12.95 14.71 1.51
C GLU A 3 11.70 13.96 1.02
N LYS A 4 10.58 14.68 0.92
CA LYS A 4 9.27 14.09 0.63
C LYS A 4 9.20 13.75 -0.87
N LYS A 5 8.96 12.47 -1.17
CA LYS A 5 8.77 11.99 -2.55
C LYS A 5 7.56 12.68 -3.20
N ASN A 6 7.76 13.26 -4.38
CA ASN A 6 6.72 13.99 -5.10
C ASN A 6 6.35 13.30 -6.42
N LYS A 7 5.35 12.43 -6.38
CA LYS A 7 4.86 11.69 -7.56
C LYS A 7 4.12 12.58 -8.57
N GLU A 8 3.40 13.60 -8.10
CA GLU A 8 2.65 14.49 -8.98
C GLU A 8 3.59 15.30 -9.87
N LEU A 9 4.64 15.86 -9.27
CA LEU A 9 5.71 16.54 -10.01
C LEU A 9 6.38 15.60 -11.02
N ALA A 10 6.67 14.36 -10.62
CA ALA A 10 7.28 13.38 -11.53
C ALA A 10 6.40 13.05 -12.75
N ILE A 11 5.07 12.91 -12.56
CA ILE A 11 4.15 12.68 -13.68
C ILE A 11 4.16 13.89 -14.64
N ARG A 12 4.18 15.12 -14.10
CA ARG A 12 4.25 16.34 -14.92
C ARG A 12 5.52 16.38 -15.76
N LEU A 13 6.69 16.23 -15.13
CA LEU A 13 7.99 16.28 -15.81
C LEU A 13 8.16 15.15 -16.84
N LEU A 14 7.64 13.95 -16.56
CA LEU A 14 7.66 12.84 -17.51
C LEU A 14 6.74 13.07 -18.72
N ARG A 15 5.63 13.82 -18.56
CA ARG A 15 4.78 14.23 -19.68
C ARG A 15 5.46 15.30 -20.53
N GLU A 16 6.08 16.31 -19.92
CA GLU A 16 6.89 17.33 -20.63
C GLU A 16 8.06 16.69 -21.40
N LYS A 17 8.67 15.65 -20.82
CA LYS A 17 9.68 14.84 -21.50
C LYS A 17 9.10 14.10 -22.71
N LEU A 18 7.88 13.58 -22.62
CA LEU A 18 7.23 12.80 -23.67
C LEU A 18 6.73 13.69 -24.82
N SER A 19 6.24 14.89 -24.52
CA SER A 19 5.84 15.90 -25.51
C SER A 19 7.03 16.50 -26.26
N ASN A 20 8.26 16.17 -25.83
CA ASN A 20 9.50 16.73 -26.35
C ASN A 20 9.57 18.27 -26.20
N GLU A 21 8.76 18.83 -25.30
CA GLU A 21 8.78 20.25 -24.94
C GLU A 21 10.02 20.61 -24.12
N MET A 22 10.58 19.62 -23.40
CA MET A 22 11.79 19.79 -22.59
C MET A 22 12.64 18.53 -22.55
N LEU A 23 13.97 18.67 -22.63
CA LEU A 23 14.93 17.56 -22.62
C LEU A 23 15.27 17.09 -21.19
N TRP A 24 14.27 16.74 -20.39
CA TRP A 24 14.49 16.22 -19.04
C TRP A 24 15.21 14.87 -19.05
N THR A 25 16.24 14.69 -18.24
CA THR A 25 16.82 13.38 -17.94
C THR A 25 16.13 12.72 -16.75
N TYR A 26 16.16 11.39 -16.68
CA TYR A 26 15.65 10.66 -15.52
C TYR A 26 16.43 10.98 -14.23
N GLU A 27 17.65 11.47 -14.35
CA GLU A 27 18.48 11.87 -13.22
C GLU A 27 18.02 13.19 -12.62
N GLU A 28 17.77 14.20 -13.46
CA GLU A 28 17.22 15.48 -13.02
C GLU A 28 15.84 15.30 -12.38
N ILE A 29 14.95 14.51 -13.02
CA ILE A 29 13.63 14.21 -12.47
C ILE A 29 13.77 13.49 -11.12
N SER A 30 14.72 12.56 -10.98
CA SER A 30 14.99 11.85 -9.73
C SER A 30 15.42 12.82 -8.63
N ASN A 31 16.33 13.75 -8.94
CA ASN A 31 16.83 14.74 -7.99
C ASN A 31 15.73 15.72 -7.54
N LEU A 32 14.84 16.14 -8.46
CA LEU A 32 13.74 17.07 -8.18
C LEU A 32 12.57 16.43 -7.41
N THR A 33 12.35 15.12 -7.58
CA THR A 33 11.15 14.43 -7.06
C THR A 33 11.46 13.45 -5.94
N HIS A 34 12.75 13.19 -5.67
CA HIS A 34 13.28 12.20 -4.74
C HIS A 34 12.77 10.77 -5.02
N LEU A 35 12.39 10.49 -6.27
CA LEU A 35 11.97 9.17 -6.73
C LEU A 35 13.13 8.45 -7.40
N SER A 36 13.27 7.15 -7.13
CA SER A 36 14.27 6.34 -7.80
C SER A 36 14.02 6.27 -9.32
N LYS A 37 15.09 6.16 -10.10
CA LYS A 37 15.03 5.93 -11.56
C LYS A 37 14.06 4.79 -11.92
N SER A 38 14.09 3.68 -11.18
CA SER A 38 13.15 2.56 -11.38
C SER A 38 11.68 2.94 -11.16
N SER A 39 11.39 3.81 -10.20
CA SER A 39 10.03 4.32 -9.96
C SER A 39 9.56 5.20 -11.11
N LEU A 40 10.45 6.05 -11.63
CA LEU A 40 10.17 6.92 -12.78
C LEU A 40 9.91 6.10 -14.05
N ILE A 41 10.70 5.06 -14.32
CA ILE A 41 10.49 4.14 -15.46
C ILE A 41 9.11 3.48 -15.38
N ARG A 42 8.71 3.01 -14.19
CA ARG A 42 7.38 2.41 -13.99
C ARG A 42 6.26 3.42 -14.23
N ILE A 43 6.43 4.66 -13.78
CA ILE A 43 5.47 5.75 -14.04
C ILE A 43 5.40 6.05 -15.54
N MET A 44 6.53 6.16 -16.23
CA MET A 44 6.58 6.39 -17.67
C MET A 44 5.85 5.28 -18.45
N LYS A 45 6.09 4.02 -18.09
CA LYS A 45 5.36 2.89 -18.68
C LYS A 45 3.85 3.02 -18.48
N ALA A 46 3.40 3.41 -17.29
CA ALA A 46 1.98 3.64 -17.02
C ALA A 46 1.38 4.81 -17.83
N ILE A 47 2.14 5.89 -18.04
CA ILE A 47 1.75 7.01 -18.90
C ILE A 47 1.60 6.53 -20.36
N LEU A 48 2.55 5.74 -20.87
CA LEU A 48 2.51 5.18 -22.23
C LEU A 48 1.34 4.21 -22.44
N GLU A 49 0.96 3.45 -21.39
CA GLU A 49 -0.25 2.62 -21.35
C GLU A 49 -1.56 3.44 -21.28
N LYS A 50 -1.49 4.77 -21.39
CA LYS A 50 -2.62 5.72 -21.34
C LYS A 50 -3.43 5.65 -20.05
N LYS A 51 -2.80 5.28 -18.93
CA LYS A 51 -3.45 5.35 -17.61
C LYS A 51 -3.65 6.81 -17.21
N ASP A 52 -4.80 7.10 -16.64
CA ASP A 52 -5.11 8.42 -16.10
C ASP A 52 -4.23 8.74 -14.88
N THR A 53 -4.04 10.03 -14.61
CA THR A 53 -3.16 10.51 -13.53
C THR A 53 -3.59 9.96 -12.17
N VAL A 54 -4.89 9.84 -11.92
CA VAL A 54 -5.44 9.37 -10.64
C VAL A 54 -5.07 7.90 -10.44
N SER A 55 -5.23 7.05 -11.45
CA SER A 55 -4.83 5.65 -11.40
C SER A 55 -3.32 5.44 -11.20
N ILE A 56 -2.47 6.32 -11.72
CA ILE A 56 -1.01 6.24 -11.52
C ILE A 56 -0.62 6.62 -10.08
N LEU A 57 -1.33 7.60 -9.50
CA LEU A 57 -1.09 8.06 -8.13
C LEU A 57 -1.59 7.04 -7.09
N LEU A 58 -2.74 6.43 -7.34
CA LEU A 58 -3.33 5.42 -6.49
C LEU A 58 -2.52 4.12 -6.53
N HIS A 59 -2.34 3.53 -5.35
CA HIS A 59 -1.80 2.18 -5.26
C HIS A 59 -2.85 1.18 -5.77
N GLY A 60 -2.46 0.18 -6.57
CA GLY A 60 -3.40 -0.79 -7.14
C GLY A 60 -4.21 -1.61 -6.12
N ASN A 61 -3.73 -1.67 -4.88
CA ASN A 61 -4.43 -2.29 -3.74
C ASN A 61 -4.98 -1.28 -2.73
N ALA A 62 -4.92 0.03 -3.01
CA ALA A 62 -5.55 1.03 -2.15
C ALA A 62 -7.05 0.73 -2.04
N GLY A 63 -7.56 0.63 -0.81
CA GLY A 63 -8.96 0.31 -0.55
C GLY A 63 -9.37 -1.15 -0.77
N LYS A 64 -8.48 -2.03 -1.25
CA LYS A 64 -8.78 -3.46 -1.38
C LYS A 64 -8.46 -4.19 -0.08
N LYS A 65 -9.45 -4.89 0.48
CA LYS A 65 -9.21 -5.82 1.59
C LYS A 65 -8.28 -6.95 1.11
N SER A 66 -7.32 -7.32 1.96
CA SER A 66 -6.50 -8.51 1.72
C SER A 66 -7.41 -9.73 1.66
N HIS A 67 -7.11 -10.69 0.79
CA HIS A 67 -7.79 -11.99 0.80
C HIS A 67 -7.61 -12.72 2.13
N LYS A 68 -6.53 -12.41 2.88
CA LYS A 68 -6.26 -12.96 4.21
C LYS A 68 -6.72 -12.02 5.34
N ALA A 69 -7.53 -11.00 5.04
CA ALA A 69 -8.10 -10.17 6.08
C ALA A 69 -9.08 -11.00 6.90
N ALA A 70 -9.01 -10.88 8.23
CA ALA A 70 -10.01 -11.46 9.11
C ALA A 70 -11.40 -10.90 8.76
N SER A 71 -12.39 -11.78 8.75
CA SER A 71 -13.80 -11.43 8.66
C SER A 71 -14.25 -10.61 9.87
N ASP A 72 -15.34 -9.87 9.71
CA ASP A 72 -15.89 -9.07 10.81
C ASP A 72 -16.34 -9.97 11.99
N GLN A 73 -16.74 -11.21 11.70
CA GLN A 73 -17.07 -12.23 12.70
C GLN A 73 -15.84 -12.65 13.52
N GLU A 74 -14.71 -12.98 12.87
CA GLU A 74 -13.46 -13.32 13.56
C GLU A 74 -12.96 -12.14 14.42
N ILE A 75 -13.05 -10.92 13.89
CA ILE A 75 -12.65 -9.71 14.64
C ILE A 75 -13.53 -9.54 15.89
N ASN A 76 -14.86 -9.68 15.74
CA ASN A 76 -15.79 -9.54 16.86
C ASN A 76 -15.60 -10.64 17.91
N PHE A 77 -15.32 -11.87 17.48
CA PHE A 77 -14.98 -12.97 18.38
C PHE A 77 -13.77 -12.62 19.27
N ILE A 78 -12.66 -12.17 18.65
CA ILE A 78 -11.45 -11.78 19.40
C ILE A 78 -11.74 -10.63 20.36
N ARG A 79 -12.52 -9.61 19.93
CA ARG A 79 -12.91 -8.49 20.81
C ARG A 79 -13.68 -8.97 22.03
N ASN A 80 -14.69 -9.80 21.82
CA ASN A 80 -15.53 -10.31 22.91
C ASN A 80 -14.73 -11.16 23.89
N LEU A 81 -13.81 -12.00 23.40
CA LEU A 81 -12.94 -12.79 24.28
C LEU A 81 -12.00 -11.90 25.11
N LYS A 82 -11.42 -10.86 24.49
CA LYS A 82 -10.54 -9.92 25.21
C LYS A 82 -11.28 -9.12 26.28
N LEU A 83 -12.58 -8.84 26.09
CA LEU A 83 -13.41 -8.22 27.12
C LEU A 83 -13.59 -9.15 28.34
N GLN A 84 -13.73 -10.45 28.13
CA GLN A 84 -13.83 -11.43 29.22
C GLN A 84 -12.48 -11.63 29.93
N TYR A 85 -11.37 -11.57 29.19
CA TYR A 85 -10.03 -11.75 29.74
C TYR A 85 -9.10 -10.56 29.42
N PRO A 86 -9.21 -9.42 30.15
CA PRO A 86 -8.50 -8.19 29.82
C PRO A 86 -6.97 -8.34 29.80
N VAL A 87 -6.40 -9.25 30.61
CA VAL A 87 -4.95 -9.43 30.76
C VAL A 87 -4.42 -10.66 29.99
N ILE A 88 -5.23 -11.30 29.14
CA ILE A 88 -4.81 -12.50 28.41
C ILE A 88 -3.70 -12.23 27.39
N THR A 89 -2.73 -13.15 27.30
CA THR A 89 -1.71 -13.18 26.25
C THR A 89 -2.22 -13.84 24.98
N ILE A 90 -1.58 -13.59 23.83
CA ILE A 90 -1.96 -14.22 22.55
C ILE A 90 -1.79 -15.75 22.60
N ALA A 91 -0.79 -16.25 23.34
CA ALA A 91 -0.58 -17.69 23.49
C ALA A 91 -1.73 -18.35 24.27
N GLN A 92 -2.07 -17.81 25.44
CA GLN A 92 -3.21 -18.29 26.23
C GLN A 92 -4.53 -18.18 25.46
N PHE A 93 -4.73 -17.11 24.68
CA PHE A 93 -5.88 -16.98 23.80
C PHE A 93 -5.95 -18.13 22.79
N ARG A 94 -4.83 -18.45 22.14
CA ARG A 94 -4.76 -19.54 21.15
C ARG A 94 -5.08 -20.87 21.80
N ASP A 95 -4.54 -21.11 23.00
CA ASP A 95 -4.75 -22.37 23.71
C ASP A 95 -6.24 -22.52 24.09
N ILE A 96 -6.88 -21.47 24.63
CA ILE A 96 -8.35 -21.41 24.86
C ILE A 96 -9.13 -21.66 23.56
N PHE A 97 -8.74 -21.02 22.45
CA PHE A 97 -9.44 -21.19 21.18
C PHE A 97 -9.38 -22.65 20.70
N ILE A 98 -8.21 -23.29 20.79
CA ILE A 98 -8.03 -24.68 20.38
C ILE A 98 -8.85 -25.61 21.28
N GLU A 99 -8.73 -25.45 22.60
CA GLU A 99 -9.40 -26.32 23.58
C GLU A 99 -10.92 -26.17 23.52
N ASP A 100 -11.43 -24.93 23.60
CA ASP A 100 -12.86 -24.68 23.81
C ASP A 100 -13.68 -24.68 22.52
N PHE A 101 -13.08 -24.36 21.36
CA PHE A 101 -13.82 -24.15 20.11
C PHE A 101 -13.42 -25.08 18.96
N TYR A 102 -12.17 -25.56 18.92
CA TYR A 102 -11.71 -26.44 17.84
C TYR A 102 -11.78 -27.93 18.22
N MET A 103 -11.37 -28.26 19.45
CA MET A 103 -11.29 -29.64 19.93
C MET A 103 -12.52 -30.10 20.71
N ASN A 104 -13.45 -29.19 21.03
CA ASN A 104 -14.67 -29.50 21.76
C ASN A 104 -15.88 -29.50 20.78
N PRO A 105 -16.34 -30.68 20.31
CA PRO A 105 -17.39 -30.81 19.29
C PRO A 105 -18.79 -30.42 19.77
#